data_AF-A0A0R2FB15-F1
#
_entry.id   AF-A0A0R2FB15-F1
#
_cell.length_a   1.000
_cell.length_b   1.000
_cell.length_c   1.000
_cell.angle_alpha   90.00
_cell.angle_beta   90.00
_cell.angle_gamma   90.00
#
_symmetry.space_group_name_H-M   'P 1'
#
loop_
_entity.id
_entity.type
_entity.pdbx_description
1 polymer ?
#
loop_
_entity_poly.entity_id
_entity_poly.type
_entity_poly.pdbx_seq_one_letter_code
_entity_poly.pdbx_strand_id
1 'polypeptide(L)'
;MDAIYQHFRKEEAPLIDELQSQISTAATEYRPVLTDFLDPRQIHIARTLTGTNGDVKCHVFGGYIGAERARVIFAPDYFAPDLIDFEVAPLEIHYPEKFAELHHSQVLGTVANAGVRMTAFGDIITDGSRWQIFTTKTMSDWVQENIIKLGRISVRLVQVGLDQVVTPRNDWEPAQLSMSSLRLDSLVGHAFTMSRARAKALVE
;
A
#
# COMPACT_ATOMS: atom_id res chain seq x y z
N MET A 1 13.44 21.04 -16.38
CA MET A 1 13.48 19.57 -16.20
C MET A 1 14.52 19.16 -15.16
N ASP A 2 15.71 19.75 -15.11
CA ASP A 2 16.78 19.34 -14.17
C ASP A 2 16.52 19.60 -12.66
N ALA A 3 15.65 20.57 -12.31
CA ALA A 3 15.37 20.88 -10.90
C ALA A 3 14.50 19.82 -10.19
N ILE A 4 13.70 19.04 -10.94
CA ILE A 4 12.83 18.00 -10.38
C ILE A 4 13.67 16.77 -9.99
N TYR A 5 14.70 16.43 -10.78
CA TYR A 5 15.59 15.30 -10.50
C TYR A 5 16.52 15.53 -9.29
N GLN A 6 16.79 16.77 -8.90
CA GLN A 6 17.65 17.08 -7.73
C GLN A 6 17.03 16.70 -6.37
N HIS A 7 15.74 16.38 -6.32
CA HIS A 7 15.04 15.95 -5.10
C HIS A 7 14.92 14.43 -4.95
N PHE A 8 15.39 13.66 -5.93
CA PHE A 8 15.21 12.21 -5.94
C PHE A 8 16.54 11.48 -5.76
N ARG A 9 16.48 10.38 -5.01
CA ARG A 9 17.63 9.50 -4.81
C ARG A 9 17.87 8.72 -6.10
N LYS A 10 19.13 8.35 -6.37
CA LYS A 10 19.47 7.57 -7.57
C LYS A 10 18.72 6.23 -7.64
N GLU A 11 18.42 5.62 -6.50
CA GLU A 11 17.63 4.40 -6.40
C GLU A 11 16.17 4.55 -6.88
N GLU A 12 15.65 5.77 -6.96
CA GLU A 12 14.26 6.06 -7.38
C GLU A 12 14.11 6.23 -8.90
N ALA A 13 15.22 6.22 -9.65
CA ALA A 13 15.19 6.45 -11.10
C ALA A 13 14.27 5.49 -11.88
N PRO A 14 14.28 4.15 -11.64
CA PRO A 14 13.41 3.24 -12.38
C PRO A 14 11.92 3.54 -12.18
N LEU A 15 11.54 3.92 -10.96
CA LEU A 15 10.17 4.31 -10.62
C LEU A 15 9.79 5.62 -11.32
N ILE A 16 10.70 6.60 -11.32
CA ILE A 16 10.46 7.88 -11.99
C ILE A 16 10.22 7.66 -13.47
N ASP A 17 11.03 6.83 -14.12
CA ASP A 17 10.89 6.50 -15.54
C ASP A 17 9.55 5.80 -15.82
N GLU A 18 9.14 4.85 -14.97
CA GLU A 18 7.84 4.18 -15.07
C GLU A 18 6.67 5.16 -14.93
N LEU A 19 6.67 5.99 -13.89
CA LEU A 19 5.62 6.98 -13.65
C LEU A 19 5.56 8.03 -14.76
N GLN A 20 6.71 8.51 -15.25
CA GLN A 20 6.76 9.43 -16.38
C GLN A 20 6.22 8.80 -17.67
N SER A 21 6.51 7.52 -17.90
CA SER A 21 5.95 6.78 -19.04
C SER A 21 4.42 6.70 -18.95
N GLN A 22 3.88 6.40 -17.77
CA GLN A 22 2.42 6.36 -17.53
C GLN A 22 1.76 7.74 -17.70
N ILE A 23 2.36 8.80 -17.16
CA ILE A 23 1.89 10.18 -17.33
C ILE A 23 1.91 10.59 -18.80
N SER A 24 3.01 10.30 -19.51
CA SER A 24 3.15 10.59 -20.94
C SER A 24 2.13 9.83 -21.79
N THR A 25 1.85 8.57 -21.43
CA THR A 25 0.81 7.77 -22.06
C THR A 25 -0.56 8.43 -21.88
N ALA A 26 -0.89 8.85 -20.65
CA ALA A 26 -2.16 9.53 -20.37
C ALA A 26 -2.30 10.85 -21.16
N ALA A 27 -1.21 11.61 -21.29
CA ALA A 27 -1.19 12.86 -22.06
C ALA A 27 -1.32 12.63 -23.57
N THR A 28 -0.52 11.70 -24.12
CA THR A 28 -0.38 11.50 -25.57
C THR A 28 -1.56 10.72 -26.15
N GLU A 29 -2.00 9.66 -25.47
CA GLU A 29 -3.16 8.87 -25.88
C GLU A 29 -4.49 9.49 -25.40
N TYR A 30 -4.40 10.55 -24.59
CA TYR A 30 -5.55 11.28 -24.06
C TYR A 30 -6.58 10.36 -23.40
N ARG A 31 -6.11 9.46 -22.54
CA ARG A 31 -6.94 8.48 -21.80
C ARG A 31 -6.42 8.25 -20.37
N PRO A 32 -7.25 7.81 -19.42
CA PRO A 32 -6.78 7.45 -18.09
C PRO A 32 -5.82 6.25 -18.11
N VAL A 33 -4.83 6.29 -17.22
CA VAL A 33 -3.87 5.21 -16.95
C VAL A 33 -3.85 4.92 -15.46
N LEU A 34 -4.12 3.68 -15.10
CA LEU A 34 -4.19 3.21 -13.71
C LEU A 34 -2.93 2.44 -13.34
N THR A 35 -2.34 2.74 -12.19
CA THR A 35 -1.15 2.06 -11.65
C THR A 35 -1.52 0.80 -10.86
N ASP A 36 -0.52 -0.01 -10.53
CA ASP A 36 -0.57 -0.94 -9.39
C ASP A 36 -0.63 -0.14 -8.06
N PHE A 37 -0.69 -0.83 -6.90
CA PHE A 37 -0.55 -0.15 -5.60
C PHE A 37 0.84 0.45 -5.43
N LEU A 38 0.84 1.74 -5.12
CA LEU A 38 1.99 2.54 -4.79
C LEU A 38 2.03 2.79 -3.28
N ASP A 39 3.23 2.83 -2.71
CA ASP A 39 3.46 3.26 -1.32
C ASP A 39 3.41 4.81 -1.18
N PRO A 40 3.39 5.36 0.05
CA PRO A 40 3.30 6.81 0.26
C PRO A 40 4.43 7.61 -0.42
N ARG A 41 5.65 7.06 -0.51
CA ARG A 41 6.78 7.73 -1.16
C ARG A 41 6.58 7.75 -2.68
N GLN A 42 6.16 6.64 -3.26
CA GLN A 42 5.84 6.53 -4.68
C GLN A 42 4.69 7.45 -5.09
N ILE A 43 3.63 7.54 -4.28
CA ILE A 43 2.51 8.47 -4.51
C ILE A 43 2.99 9.92 -4.48
N HIS A 44 3.87 10.27 -3.53
CA HIS A 44 4.45 11.60 -3.47
C HIS A 44 5.26 11.95 -4.72
N ILE A 45 6.05 10.99 -5.23
CA ILE A 45 6.79 11.15 -6.50
C ILE A 45 5.80 11.36 -7.65
N ALA A 46 4.76 10.53 -7.78
CA ALA A 46 3.74 10.65 -8.81
C ALA A 46 3.04 12.03 -8.83
N ARG A 47 2.69 12.56 -7.65
CA ARG A 47 2.13 13.91 -7.50
C ARG A 47 3.13 15.01 -7.89
N THR A 48 4.40 14.81 -7.58
CA THR A 48 5.47 15.77 -7.93
C THR A 48 5.72 15.81 -9.43
N LEU A 49 5.69 14.66 -10.09
CA LEU A 49 5.89 14.54 -11.54
C LEU A 49 4.74 15.13 -12.36
N THR A 50 3.50 14.99 -11.89
CA THR A 50 2.32 15.60 -12.54
C THR A 50 2.24 17.11 -12.31
N GLY A 51 2.69 17.59 -11.14
CA GLY A 51 2.65 19.01 -10.80
C GLY A 51 1.22 19.55 -10.67
N THR A 52 1.10 20.87 -10.47
CA THR A 52 -0.20 21.50 -10.18
C THR A 52 -0.94 21.97 -11.45
N ASN A 53 -0.23 22.22 -12.55
CA ASN A 53 -0.74 22.88 -13.75
C ASN A 53 -0.52 22.05 -15.04
N GLY A 54 -0.38 20.73 -14.91
CA GLY A 54 -0.19 19.85 -16.07
C GLY A 54 -1.51 19.45 -16.74
N ASP A 55 -1.43 19.04 -18.01
CA ASP A 55 -2.59 18.53 -18.79
C ASP A 55 -3.11 17.16 -18.28
N VAL A 56 -2.40 16.56 -17.32
CA VAL A 56 -2.71 15.28 -16.69
C VAL A 56 -2.79 15.47 -15.18
N LYS A 57 -3.92 15.04 -14.61
CA LYS A 57 -4.19 15.04 -13.18
C LYS A 57 -3.81 13.70 -12.56
N CYS A 58 -3.43 13.76 -11.28
CA CYS A 58 -3.10 12.61 -10.44
C CYS A 58 -4.20 12.40 -9.39
N HIS A 59 -4.98 11.33 -9.56
CA HIS A 59 -6.04 10.92 -8.63
C HIS A 59 -5.57 9.70 -7.85
N VAL A 60 -5.91 9.61 -6.56
CA VAL A 60 -5.36 8.58 -5.66
C VAL A 60 -6.47 7.97 -4.81
N PHE A 61 -6.53 6.64 -4.77
CA PHE A 61 -7.45 5.91 -3.89
C PHE A 61 -6.91 4.52 -3.55
N GLY A 62 -6.99 4.15 -2.26
CA GLY A 62 -6.50 2.86 -1.74
C GLY A 62 -7.58 1.94 -1.18
N GLY A 63 -8.86 2.32 -1.31
CA GLY A 63 -10.00 1.55 -0.79
C GLY A 63 -10.72 2.21 0.38
N TYR A 64 -10.05 3.07 1.13
CA TYR A 64 -10.63 3.85 2.23
C TYR A 64 -9.92 5.20 2.42
N ILE A 65 -10.52 6.07 3.24
CA ILE A 65 -9.94 7.37 3.57
C ILE A 65 -8.71 7.16 4.46
N GLY A 66 -7.56 7.66 4.02
CA GLY A 66 -6.30 7.55 4.77
C GLY A 66 -5.51 6.26 4.51
N ALA A 67 -5.84 5.52 3.45
CA ALA A 67 -5.01 4.42 2.97
C ALA A 67 -3.57 4.88 2.69
N GLU A 68 -2.59 4.11 3.17
CA GLU A 68 -1.18 4.34 2.95
C GLU A 68 -0.77 3.88 1.56
N ARG A 69 -1.11 2.62 1.22
CA ARG A 69 -0.93 2.08 -0.13
C ARG A 69 -2.16 2.40 -0.96
N ALA A 70 -1.97 3.04 -2.10
CA ALA A 70 -3.06 3.42 -2.98
C ALA A 70 -2.70 3.23 -4.46
N ARG A 71 -3.74 3.09 -5.29
CA ARG A 71 -3.60 3.10 -6.74
C ARG A 71 -3.77 4.53 -7.24
N VAL A 72 -3.05 4.86 -8.30
CA VAL A 72 -3.06 6.19 -8.90
C VAL A 72 -3.66 6.11 -10.30
N ILE A 73 -4.55 7.05 -10.61
CA ILE A 73 -5.03 7.29 -11.97
C ILE A 73 -4.40 8.59 -12.46
N PHE A 74 -3.63 8.48 -13.54
CA PHE A 74 -3.22 9.61 -14.35
C PHE A 74 -4.25 9.83 -15.44
N ALA A 75 -4.91 10.99 -15.47
CA ALA A 75 -6.01 11.24 -16.40
C ALA A 75 -6.02 12.67 -16.95
N PRO A 76 -6.44 12.87 -18.21
CA PRO A 76 -6.69 14.21 -18.73
C PRO A 76 -7.90 14.88 -18.07
N ASP A 77 -8.02 16.18 -18.26
CA ASP A 77 -9.03 17.02 -17.59
C ASP A 77 -10.50 16.63 -17.81
N TYR A 78 -10.81 15.93 -18.91
CA TYR A 78 -12.18 15.49 -19.19
C TYR A 78 -12.64 14.33 -18.31
N PHE A 79 -11.71 13.60 -17.68
CA PHE A 79 -12.01 12.40 -16.93
C PHE A 79 -11.88 12.66 -15.42
N ALA A 80 -13.00 12.53 -14.73
CA ALA A 80 -13.06 12.55 -13.28
C ALA A 80 -13.34 11.12 -12.79
N PRO A 81 -12.36 10.43 -12.19
CA PRO A 81 -12.55 9.04 -11.76
C PRO A 81 -13.53 8.93 -10.60
N ASP A 82 -14.41 7.94 -10.68
CA ASP A 82 -15.17 7.41 -9.55
C ASP A 82 -14.33 6.37 -8.79
N LEU A 83 -14.75 6.01 -7.58
CA LEU A 83 -14.02 5.05 -6.74
C LEU A 83 -13.83 3.67 -7.40
N ILE A 84 -14.77 3.28 -8.27
CA ILE A 84 -14.72 1.99 -8.98
C ILE A 84 -13.62 1.94 -10.05
N ASP A 85 -13.24 3.09 -10.62
CA ASP A 85 -12.24 3.19 -11.69
C ASP A 85 -10.83 2.83 -11.19
N PHE A 86 -10.60 2.93 -9.88
CA PHE A 86 -9.35 2.50 -9.27
C PHE A 86 -9.21 0.99 -9.18
N GLU A 87 -10.29 0.24 -9.44
CA GLU A 87 -10.31 -1.22 -9.44
C GLU A 87 -9.67 -1.81 -8.16
N VAL A 88 -10.00 -1.21 -7.01
CA VAL A 88 -9.61 -1.71 -5.69
C VAL A 88 -10.69 -2.67 -5.19
N ALA A 89 -10.29 -3.88 -4.81
CA ALA A 89 -11.19 -4.90 -4.28
C ALA A 89 -10.85 -5.16 -2.80
N PRO A 90 -11.71 -4.77 -1.85
CA PRO A 90 -11.58 -5.20 -0.46
C PRO A 90 -12.05 -6.66 -0.31
N LEU A 91 -11.23 -7.45 0.36
CA LEU A 91 -11.54 -8.84 0.72
C LEU A 91 -11.67 -8.95 2.24
N GLU A 92 -12.82 -9.40 2.71
CA GLU A 92 -13.03 -9.73 4.11
C GLU A 92 -12.46 -11.11 4.44
N ILE A 93 -11.73 -11.19 5.56
CA ILE A 93 -11.07 -12.40 6.01
C ILE A 93 -11.94 -13.07 7.07
N HIS A 94 -12.60 -14.17 6.70
CA HIS A 94 -13.32 -15.01 7.66
C HIS A 94 -12.40 -16.08 8.23
N TYR A 95 -12.35 -16.16 9.56
CA TYR A 95 -11.54 -17.12 10.30
C TYR A 95 -12.27 -17.54 11.59
N PRO A 96 -11.86 -18.64 12.26
CA PRO A 96 -12.52 -19.09 13.48
C PRO A 96 -12.14 -18.21 14.68
N GLU A 97 -12.68 -16.99 14.75
CA GLU A 97 -12.38 -15.93 15.74
C GLU A 97 -12.43 -16.41 17.20
N LYS A 98 -13.31 -17.36 17.53
CA LYS A 98 -13.43 -17.93 18.90
C LYS A 98 -12.23 -18.78 19.32
N PHE A 99 -11.43 -19.23 18.36
CA PHE A 99 -10.36 -20.22 18.56
C PHE A 99 -9.00 -19.76 18.03
N ALA A 100 -8.95 -18.60 17.39
CA ALA A 100 -7.75 -18.06 16.78
C ALA A 100 -7.78 -16.53 16.82
N GLU A 101 -6.61 -15.94 17.06
CA GLU A 101 -6.37 -14.51 16.93
C GLU A 101 -5.52 -14.27 15.68
N LEU A 102 -5.92 -13.29 14.88
CA LEU A 102 -5.22 -12.92 13.66
C LEU A 102 -4.36 -11.69 13.93
N HIS A 103 -3.13 -11.69 13.40
CA HIS A 103 -2.23 -10.54 13.46
C HIS A 103 -1.84 -10.08 12.05
N HIS A 104 -1.57 -8.78 11.89
CA HIS A 104 -1.11 -8.21 10.62
C HIS A 104 0.08 -8.96 10.02
N SER A 105 1.04 -9.38 10.85
CA SER A 105 2.24 -10.10 10.42
C SER A 105 1.94 -11.45 9.77
N GLN A 106 0.86 -12.12 10.17
CA GLN A 106 0.43 -13.39 9.56
C GLN A 106 -0.18 -13.15 8.18
N VAL A 107 -1.00 -12.11 8.04
CA VAL A 107 -1.60 -11.72 6.76
C VAL A 107 -0.49 -11.31 5.78
N LEU A 108 0.36 -10.37 6.18
CA LEU A 108 1.48 -9.88 5.36
C LEU A 108 2.46 -11.01 5.01
N GLY A 109 2.81 -11.84 5.99
CA GLY A 109 3.70 -12.97 5.79
C GLY A 109 3.16 -13.97 4.78
N THR A 110 1.87 -14.29 4.82
CA THR A 110 1.27 -15.17 3.79
C THR A 110 1.30 -14.50 2.42
N VAL A 111 0.86 -13.25 2.30
CA VAL A 111 0.80 -12.54 1.01
C VAL A 111 2.18 -12.42 0.38
N ALA A 112 3.21 -12.08 1.17
CA ALA A 112 4.59 -11.98 0.70
C ALA A 112 5.15 -13.32 0.20
N ASN A 113 4.69 -14.45 0.74
CA ASN A 113 5.12 -15.79 0.34
C ASN A 113 4.21 -16.45 -0.71
N ALA A 114 3.16 -15.76 -1.16
CA ALA A 114 2.19 -16.31 -2.10
C ALA A 114 2.71 -16.36 -3.55
N GLY A 115 3.92 -15.87 -3.82
CA GLY A 115 4.55 -15.88 -5.16
C GLY A 115 4.00 -14.82 -6.11
N VAL A 116 3.21 -13.88 -5.61
CA VAL A 116 2.59 -12.78 -6.35
C VAL A 116 3.28 -11.45 -6.02
N ARG A 117 3.12 -10.46 -6.90
CA ARG A 117 3.71 -9.14 -6.70
C ARG A 117 3.00 -8.42 -5.55
N MET A 118 3.78 -7.89 -4.60
CA MET A 118 3.26 -7.04 -3.51
C MET A 118 2.58 -5.77 -4.00
N THR A 119 2.86 -5.33 -5.24
CA THR A 119 2.19 -4.20 -5.90
C THR A 119 0.73 -4.50 -6.25
N ALA A 120 0.30 -5.77 -6.21
CA ALA A 120 -1.11 -6.14 -6.36
C ALA A 120 -1.92 -5.97 -5.06
N PHE A 121 -1.28 -5.65 -3.94
CA PHE A 121 -1.89 -5.55 -2.63
C PHE A 121 -1.75 -4.14 -2.04
N GLY A 122 -2.85 -3.67 -1.46
CA GLY A 122 -2.93 -2.47 -0.67
C GLY A 122 -2.75 -2.78 0.82
N ASP A 123 -3.44 -2.01 1.65
CA ASP A 123 -3.33 -2.13 3.10
C ASP A 123 -4.05 -3.39 3.63
N ILE A 124 -3.71 -3.74 4.86
CA ILE A 124 -4.43 -4.72 5.66
C ILE A 124 -4.98 -3.94 6.85
N ILE A 125 -6.29 -4.01 7.07
CA ILE A 125 -6.97 -3.23 8.11
C ILE A 125 -7.85 -4.11 8.98
N THR A 126 -8.13 -3.63 10.19
CA THR A 126 -9.07 -4.25 11.12
C THR A 126 -9.76 -3.20 11.97
N ASP A 127 -11.01 -3.45 12.36
CA ASP A 127 -11.70 -2.67 13.41
C ASP A 127 -11.53 -3.29 14.82
N GLY A 128 -10.69 -4.32 14.92
CA GLY A 128 -10.51 -5.17 16.11
C GLY A 128 -11.34 -6.45 16.08
N SER A 129 -12.30 -6.56 15.15
CA SER A 129 -13.11 -7.77 14.93
C SER A 129 -12.99 -8.29 13.51
N ARG A 130 -13.33 -7.46 12.52
CA ARG A 130 -13.32 -7.80 11.10
C ARG A 130 -12.00 -7.40 10.50
N TRP A 131 -11.40 -8.32 9.76
CA TRP A 131 -10.16 -8.11 9.04
C TRP A 131 -10.41 -8.00 7.55
N GLN A 132 -9.74 -7.04 6.91
CA GLN A 132 -9.84 -6.82 5.48
C GLN A 132 -8.47 -6.60 4.87
N ILE A 133 -8.29 -7.07 3.64
CA ILE A 133 -7.12 -6.80 2.81
C ILE A 133 -7.58 -6.22 1.47
N PHE A 134 -6.89 -5.21 0.98
CA PHE A 134 -7.16 -4.64 -0.34
C PHE A 134 -6.28 -5.28 -1.40
N THR A 135 -6.87 -5.61 -2.54
CA THR A 135 -6.15 -6.14 -3.71
C THR A 135 -6.56 -5.37 -4.95
N THR A 136 -5.82 -5.54 -6.05
CA THR A 136 -6.35 -5.16 -7.36
C THR A 136 -7.55 -6.05 -7.66
N LYS A 137 -8.53 -5.52 -8.40
CA LYS A 137 -9.70 -6.30 -8.83
C LYS A 137 -9.28 -7.54 -9.62
N THR A 138 -8.24 -7.43 -10.44
CA THR A 138 -7.66 -8.55 -11.22
C THR A 138 -7.07 -9.66 -10.36
N MET A 139 -6.65 -9.36 -9.12
CA MET A 139 -6.05 -10.32 -8.20
C MET A 139 -7.06 -10.91 -7.20
N SER A 140 -8.27 -10.34 -7.12
CA SER A 140 -9.29 -10.70 -6.12
C SER A 140 -9.70 -12.17 -6.18
N ASP A 141 -10.03 -12.70 -7.35
CA ASP A 141 -10.46 -14.09 -7.54
C ASP A 141 -9.32 -15.07 -7.17
N TRP A 142 -8.11 -14.79 -7.65
CA TRP A 142 -6.94 -15.61 -7.34
C TRP A 142 -6.67 -15.66 -5.84
N VAL A 143 -6.76 -14.52 -5.15
CA VAL A 143 -6.55 -14.46 -3.70
C VAL A 143 -7.61 -15.27 -2.94
N GLN A 144 -8.88 -15.15 -3.33
CA GLN A 144 -9.97 -15.91 -2.70
C GLN A 144 -9.80 -17.43 -2.87
N GLU A 145 -9.32 -17.87 -4.03
CA GLU A 145 -9.12 -19.29 -4.33
C GLU A 145 -7.85 -19.88 -3.70
N ASN A 146 -6.76 -19.11 -3.65
CA ASN A 146 -5.43 -19.64 -3.32
C ASN A 146 -5.00 -19.34 -1.88
N ILE A 147 -5.45 -18.23 -1.29
CA ILE A 147 -5.10 -17.88 0.10
C ILE A 147 -6.15 -18.47 1.05
N ILE A 148 -6.01 -19.77 1.34
CA ILE A 148 -6.91 -20.51 2.25
C ILE A 148 -6.38 -20.61 3.68
N LYS A 149 -5.16 -20.10 3.95
CA LYS A 149 -4.53 -20.10 5.27
C LYS A 149 -3.70 -18.85 5.52
N LEU A 150 -3.82 -18.27 6.71
CA LEU A 150 -2.95 -17.18 7.20
C LEU A 150 -2.13 -17.71 8.38
N GLY A 151 -0.83 -17.90 8.17
CA GLY A 151 0.01 -18.69 9.08
C GLY A 151 -0.52 -20.12 9.25
N ARG A 152 -1.03 -20.45 10.43
CA ARG A 152 -1.65 -21.76 10.72
C ARG A 152 -3.18 -21.72 10.74
N ILE A 153 -3.78 -20.55 10.61
CA ILE A 153 -5.22 -20.32 10.72
C ILE A 153 -5.85 -20.57 9.35
N SER A 154 -6.85 -21.43 9.28
CA SER A 154 -7.63 -21.62 8.05
C SER A 154 -8.58 -20.43 7.88
N VAL A 155 -8.59 -19.86 6.68
CA VAL A 155 -9.38 -18.67 6.37
C VAL A 155 -10.18 -18.84 5.09
N ARG A 156 -11.19 -18.00 4.92
CA ARG A 156 -11.88 -17.79 3.66
C ARG A 156 -11.91 -16.29 3.39
N LEU A 157 -11.36 -15.87 2.26
CA LEU A 157 -11.50 -14.49 1.80
C LEU A 157 -12.76 -14.37 0.94
N VAL A 158 -13.52 -13.28 1.14
CA VAL A 158 -14.73 -12.97 0.38
C VAL A 158 -14.67 -11.50 -0.02
N GLN A 159 -14.84 -11.21 -1.31
CA GLN A 159 -14.91 -9.82 -1.76
C GLN A 159 -16.15 -9.13 -1.20
N VAL A 160 -15.95 -7.92 -0.67
CA VAL A 160 -17.02 -7.04 -0.17
C VAL A 160 -17.07 -5.75 -0.99
N GLY A 161 -18.14 -4.97 -0.82
CA GLY A 161 -18.25 -3.65 -1.44
C GLY A 161 -17.39 -2.61 -0.70
N LEU A 162 -17.05 -1.51 -1.38
CA LEU A 162 -16.34 -0.38 -0.77
C LEU A 162 -17.15 0.28 0.38
N ASP A 163 -18.48 0.14 0.35
CA ASP A 163 -19.40 0.57 1.39
C ASP A 163 -19.35 -0.28 2.67
N GLN A 164 -18.75 -1.47 2.60
CA GLN A 164 -18.61 -2.42 3.72
C GLN A 164 -17.20 -2.42 4.32
N VAL A 165 -16.35 -1.52 3.85
CA VAL A 165 -14.98 -1.36 4.33
C VAL A 165 -15.00 -0.87 5.78
N VAL A 166 -14.26 -1.57 6.64
CA VAL A 166 -14.20 -1.20 8.06
C VAL A 166 -13.40 0.08 8.26
N THR A 167 -13.74 0.85 9.29
CA THR A 167 -12.88 1.94 9.73
C THR A 167 -11.71 1.34 10.50
N PRO A 168 -10.46 1.51 10.05
CA PRO A 168 -9.31 0.94 10.75
C PRO A 168 -9.26 1.45 12.18
N ARG A 169 -9.16 0.52 13.14
CA ARG A 169 -8.85 0.86 14.51
C ARG A 169 -7.38 1.27 14.55
N ASN A 170 -7.13 2.50 14.97
CA ASN A 170 -5.76 2.99 15.16
C ASN A 170 -5.21 2.36 16.45
N ASP A 171 -4.67 1.14 16.35
CA ASP A 171 -4.00 0.44 17.45
C ASP A 171 -2.58 0.97 17.71
N TRP A 172 -2.33 2.24 17.37
CA TRP A 172 -1.10 2.92 17.75
C TRP A 172 -1.06 3.06 19.27
N GLU A 173 -0.29 2.19 19.91
CA GLU A 173 0.07 2.39 21.30
C GLU A 173 1.19 3.43 21.37
N PRO A 174 1.01 4.54 22.11
CA PRO A 174 2.09 5.48 22.35
C PRO A 174 3.20 4.80 23.17
N ALA A 175 4.30 4.47 22.51
CA ALA A 175 5.50 3.96 23.17
C ALA A 175 6.38 5.14 23.63
N GLN A 176 6.63 5.23 24.93
CA GLN A 176 7.63 6.15 25.48
C GLN A 176 8.96 5.42 25.65
N LEU A 177 10.01 5.97 25.03
CA LEU A 177 11.34 5.39 25.04
C LEU A 177 12.35 6.38 25.61
N SER A 178 12.93 6.05 26.77
CA SER A 178 14.04 6.80 27.34
C SER A 178 15.35 6.27 26.79
N MET A 179 15.98 7.04 25.89
CA MET A 179 17.28 6.72 25.32
C MET A 179 18.33 7.73 25.78
N SER A 180 19.57 7.27 25.97
CA SER A 180 20.69 8.15 26.32
C SER A 180 21.13 9.07 25.16
N SER A 181 20.78 8.72 23.92
CA SER A 181 21.03 9.52 22.72
C SER A 181 20.07 9.14 21.59
N LEU A 182 19.78 10.09 20.70
CA LEU A 182 18.81 9.96 19.60
C LEU A 182 19.40 9.27 18.36
N ARG A 183 20.17 8.18 18.57
CA ARG A 183 20.79 7.45 17.47
C ARG A 183 19.78 6.54 16.78
N LEU A 184 19.80 6.54 15.44
CA LEU A 184 18.86 5.78 14.63
C LEU A 184 18.98 4.26 14.87
N ASP A 185 20.19 3.73 15.07
CA ASP A 185 20.41 2.32 15.40
C ASP A 185 19.80 1.93 16.75
N SER A 186 19.84 2.83 17.74
CA SER A 186 19.19 2.63 19.03
C SER A 186 17.67 2.64 18.90
N LEU A 187 17.10 3.56 18.11
CA LEU A 187 15.66 3.65 17.89
C LEU A 187 15.13 2.40 17.16
N VAL A 188 15.77 2.01 16.05
CA VAL A 188 15.39 0.82 15.27
C VAL A 188 15.55 -0.46 16.09
N GLY A 189 16.63 -0.56 16.87
CA GLY A 189 16.84 -1.70 17.78
C GLY A 189 15.69 -1.88 18.76
N HIS A 190 15.23 -0.80 19.39
CA HIS A 190 14.14 -0.86 20.35
C HIS A 190 12.76 -1.01 19.69
N ALA A 191 12.47 -0.24 18.64
CA ALA A 191 11.16 -0.26 17.97
C ALA A 191 10.84 -1.63 17.35
N PHE A 192 11.86 -2.33 16.85
CA PHE A 192 11.70 -3.64 16.21
C PHE A 192 12.22 -4.80 17.05
N THR A 193 12.50 -4.59 18.35
CA THR A 193 13.00 -5.60 19.29
C THR A 193 14.17 -6.42 18.71
N MET A 194 15.13 -5.76 18.09
CA MET A 194 16.27 -6.40 17.43
C MET A 194 17.59 -6.04 18.12
N SER A 195 18.59 -6.91 17.99
CA SER A 195 19.90 -6.66 18.60
C SER A 195 20.53 -5.39 18.02
N ARG A 196 21.25 -4.63 18.84
CA ARG A 196 21.88 -3.38 18.43
C ARG A 196 22.84 -3.56 17.24
N ALA A 197 23.55 -4.69 17.18
CA ALA A 197 24.42 -5.02 16.05
C ALA A 197 23.63 -5.18 14.73
N ARG A 198 22.45 -5.82 14.80
CA ARG A 198 21.58 -5.99 13.65
C ARG A 198 20.93 -4.68 13.23
N ALA A 199 20.46 -3.88 14.18
CA ALA A 199 19.93 -2.55 13.90
C ALA A 199 20.99 -1.68 13.24
N LYS A 200 22.20 -1.61 13.82
CA LYS A 200 23.32 -0.82 13.29
C LYS A 200 23.65 -1.17 11.84
N ALA A 201 23.70 -2.45 11.49
CA ALA A 201 23.96 -2.90 10.11
C ALA A 201 22.84 -2.57 9.10
N LEU A 202 21.62 -2.24 9.56
CA LEU A 202 20.50 -1.88 8.70
C LEU A 202 20.40 -0.36 8.46
N VAL A 203 21.06 0.45 9.28
CA VAL A 203 20.99 1.92 9.22
C VAL A 203 22.33 2.63 9.04
N GLU A 204 23.44 1.90 8.98
CA GLU A 204 24.74 2.36 8.43
C GLU A 204 24.94 1.83 7.01
#